data_AF-A0A9W8Y9Z1-F1
#
_entry.id   AF-A0A9W8Y9Z1-F1
#
_cell.length_a   1.000
_cell.length_b   1.000
_cell.length_c   1.000
_cell.angle_alpha   90.00
_cell.angle_beta   90.00
_cell.angle_gamma   90.00
#
_symmetry.space_group_name_H-M   'P 1'
#
loop_
_entity.id
_entity.type
_entity.pdbx_description
1 polymer ?
#
loop_
_entity_poly.entity_id
_entity_poly.type
_entity_poly.pdbx_seq_one_letter_code
_entity_poly.pdbx_strand_id
1 'polypeptide(L)'
;MGADVESVLRHVKDADLLIQLTLVPETRRRYTLPYSSSMPALLLVPDNPYFSSPLYEAPFEQASTPSSSGSSIANSEQYFKPHHAAEIVEPLLDHVCAKDWTTIVVDDGLFRRLISVYLLHQHLTFYQFNKDLFLEDMAARRTMFCSPLLHAYKGIADLNKFWLPENLQTRLLLEIERLWKLEEGKSCLTTIHAAMVLYNVHTSNAMDREGRFYTLQAITMANELRIFDQAPAHMKIRLQRGREYTAWGLWSWQVSDAYYFRRAPDIKKPPSFAPPDPATDPSWYGEIYLRYPLSSRLTPIHYGHLFNATIGLRKILNDLALLLYDDQAPTELSNEQLLDIVARFDHWMNDLPSSLNAQNISHPAQIQLHAEYYMTLHNLIQSHAAKGSDFFGSDRFYNGQSAVQTQNNAHIRFETLMRLWCLRHGFSSYDAWVSLFLTYLGNLALNSLEEDGPETGNPSSSTREFHRSTVWPLPNIKIVDNPDSASLNNLLKELRDLTMTTQQART
;
A
#
# COMPACT_ATOMS: atom_id res chain seq x y z
N MET A 1 11.00 -63.80 -1.90
CA MET A 1 11.40 -62.40 -2.17
C MET A 1 10.53 -61.51 -1.30
N GLY A 2 10.99 -61.20 -0.10
CA GLY A 2 10.36 -60.21 0.78
C GLY A 2 11.32 -59.03 0.90
N ALA A 3 10.83 -57.82 0.67
CA ALA A 3 11.63 -56.62 0.89
C ALA A 3 11.99 -56.53 2.37
N ASP A 4 13.24 -56.13 2.65
CA ASP A 4 13.74 -55.90 4.00
C ASP A 4 12.86 -54.86 4.72
N VAL A 5 12.39 -55.21 5.92
CA VAL A 5 11.44 -54.41 6.71
C VAL A 5 12.01 -53.03 7.02
N GLU A 6 13.33 -52.94 7.20
CA GLU A 6 14.02 -51.67 7.45
C GLU A 6 14.03 -50.76 6.21
N SER A 7 14.15 -51.35 5.02
CA SER A 7 14.05 -50.63 3.73
C SER A 7 12.64 -50.07 3.51
N VAL A 8 11.60 -50.85 3.83
CA VAL A 8 10.19 -50.41 3.72
C VAL A 8 9.88 -49.29 4.71
N LEU A 9 10.36 -49.40 5.96
CA LEU A 9 10.17 -48.35 6.98
C LEU A 9 10.87 -47.03 6.62
N ARG A 10 12.05 -47.09 6.00
CA ARG A 10 12.73 -45.88 5.49
C ARG A 10 11.94 -45.24 4.35
N HIS A 11 11.48 -46.03 3.38
CA HIS A 11 10.65 -45.50 2.28
C HIS A 11 9.34 -44.87 2.78
N VAL A 12 8.71 -45.42 3.82
CA VAL A 12 7.49 -44.83 4.41
C VAL A 12 7.80 -43.52 5.14
N LYS A 13 8.90 -43.45 5.89
CA LYS A 13 9.32 -42.20 6.57
C LYS A 13 9.76 -41.12 5.60
N ASP A 14 10.50 -41.50 4.57
CA ASP A 14 10.94 -40.57 3.53
C ASP A 14 9.77 -40.12 2.66
N ALA A 15 8.81 -41.02 2.38
CA ALA A 15 7.55 -40.66 1.72
C ALA A 15 6.69 -39.74 2.60
N ASP A 16 6.61 -39.95 3.90
CA ASP A 16 5.89 -39.07 4.83
C ASP A 16 6.56 -37.70 4.93
N LEU A 17 7.89 -37.63 4.98
CA LEU A 17 8.64 -36.37 4.91
C LEU A 17 8.43 -35.66 3.57
N LEU A 18 8.48 -36.37 2.45
CA LEU A 18 8.20 -35.81 1.13
C LEU A 18 6.75 -35.34 1.02
N ILE A 19 5.79 -36.09 1.56
CA ILE A 19 4.38 -35.70 1.64
C ILE A 19 4.25 -34.42 2.47
N GLN A 20 4.87 -34.36 3.65
CA GLN A 20 4.88 -33.19 4.52
C GLN A 20 5.55 -31.97 3.87
N LEU A 21 6.60 -32.17 3.06
CA LEU A 21 7.24 -31.13 2.27
C LEU A 21 6.41 -30.71 1.05
N THR A 22 5.54 -31.57 0.53
CA THR A 22 4.63 -31.27 -0.60
C THR A 22 3.27 -30.70 -0.16
N LEU A 23 2.94 -30.77 1.13
CA LEU A 23 1.71 -30.18 1.66
C LEU A 23 1.78 -28.66 1.53
N VAL A 24 0.94 -28.11 0.66
CA VAL A 24 0.72 -26.66 0.59
C VAL A 24 -0.04 -26.27 1.87
N PRO A 25 0.53 -25.41 2.73
CA PRO A 25 -0.10 -25.05 4.00
C PRO A 25 -1.43 -24.36 3.77
N GLU A 26 -2.39 -24.55 4.70
CA GLU A 26 -3.66 -23.83 4.66
C GLU A 26 -3.40 -22.33 4.70
N THR A 27 -3.80 -21.64 3.63
CA THR A 27 -3.56 -20.20 3.45
C THR A 27 -4.83 -19.38 3.67
N ARG A 28 -5.98 -20.02 3.88
CA ARG A 28 -7.18 -19.34 4.34
C ARG A 28 -6.95 -18.82 5.75
N ARG A 29 -6.97 -17.50 5.92
CA ARG A 29 -6.64 -16.84 7.19
C ARG A 29 -7.63 -15.73 7.50
N ARG A 30 -7.99 -15.66 8.78
CA ARG A 30 -8.58 -14.51 9.43
C ARG A 30 -7.70 -14.14 10.60
N TYR A 31 -7.18 -12.91 10.58
CA TYR A 31 -6.46 -12.35 11.71
C TYR A 31 -7.43 -11.84 12.75
N THR A 32 -7.04 -11.83 14.01
CA THR A 32 -7.85 -11.32 15.12
C THR A 32 -7.24 -10.04 15.66
N LEU A 33 -8.05 -8.99 15.75
CA LEU A 33 -7.68 -7.79 16.49
C LEU A 33 -7.65 -8.13 18.00
N PRO A 34 -6.66 -7.66 18.74
CA PRO A 34 -6.67 -7.78 20.19
C PRO A 34 -7.83 -7.01 20.81
N TYR A 35 -8.24 -7.43 22.01
CA TYR A 35 -9.35 -6.90 22.79
C TYR A 35 -10.77 -7.13 22.22
N SER A 36 -10.94 -7.34 20.91
CA SER A 36 -12.24 -7.75 20.33
C SER A 36 -12.09 -8.60 19.08
N SER A 37 -12.71 -9.77 19.06
CA SER A 37 -12.78 -10.66 17.88
C SER A 37 -13.92 -10.30 16.91
N SER A 38 -14.89 -9.51 17.36
CA SER A 38 -16.05 -9.07 16.58
C SER A 38 -15.93 -7.61 16.13
N MET A 39 -16.67 -7.27 15.06
CA MET A 39 -16.82 -5.89 14.66
C MET A 39 -17.56 -5.11 15.77
N PRO A 40 -17.04 -3.95 16.21
CA PRO A 40 -17.67 -3.13 17.24
C PRO A 40 -19.05 -2.63 16.85
N ALA A 41 -20.00 -2.62 17.80
CA ALA A 41 -21.39 -2.23 17.56
C ALA A 41 -21.53 -0.80 17.01
N LEU A 42 -20.66 0.12 17.43
CA LEU A 42 -20.63 1.52 16.96
C LEU A 42 -20.35 1.64 15.45
N LEU A 43 -19.68 0.64 14.86
CA LEU A 43 -19.38 0.64 13.43
C LEU A 43 -20.48 -0.01 12.60
N LEU A 44 -21.36 -0.82 13.21
CA LEU A 44 -22.42 -1.59 12.54
C LEU A 44 -23.62 -0.72 12.15
N VAL A 45 -23.38 0.31 11.34
CA VAL A 45 -24.43 1.17 10.79
C VAL A 45 -25.06 0.50 9.55
N PRO A 46 -26.40 0.47 9.41
CA PRO A 46 -27.08 -0.28 8.34
C PRO A 46 -26.74 0.16 6.91
N ASP A 47 -26.31 1.41 6.72
CA ASP A 47 -25.99 2.04 5.44
C ASP A 47 -24.49 1.94 5.06
N ASN A 48 -23.70 1.18 5.82
CA ASN A 48 -22.30 0.94 5.50
C ASN A 48 -22.19 -0.20 4.45
N PRO A 49 -21.77 0.12 3.21
CA PRO A 49 -21.82 -0.84 2.11
C PRO A 49 -20.83 -1.99 2.25
N TYR A 50 -19.82 -1.89 3.12
CA TYR A 50 -18.82 -2.93 3.27
C TYR A 50 -19.31 -4.14 4.06
N PHE A 51 -20.37 -4.02 4.88
CA PHE A 51 -20.89 -5.16 5.64
C PHE A 51 -21.72 -6.14 4.81
N SER A 52 -22.21 -5.74 3.63
CA SER A 52 -22.82 -6.65 2.66
C SER A 52 -21.82 -7.20 1.65
N SER A 53 -20.54 -6.83 1.77
CA SER A 53 -19.52 -7.22 0.81
C SER A 53 -18.91 -8.58 1.17
N PRO A 54 -18.44 -9.36 0.18
CA PRO A 54 -17.70 -10.60 0.43
C PRO A 54 -16.43 -10.38 1.27
N LEU A 55 -15.86 -9.17 1.27
CA LEU A 55 -14.71 -8.82 2.11
C LEU A 55 -15.04 -8.92 3.60
N TYR A 56 -16.28 -8.61 4.00
CA TYR A 56 -16.74 -8.78 5.38
C TYR A 56 -17.28 -10.18 5.65
N GLU A 57 -18.04 -10.80 4.73
CA GLU A 57 -18.74 -12.07 4.96
C GLU A 57 -17.81 -13.30 4.93
N ALA A 58 -16.88 -13.36 3.98
CA ALA A 58 -16.03 -14.53 3.74
C ALA A 58 -15.22 -15.01 4.97
N PRO A 59 -14.68 -14.12 5.83
CA PRO A 59 -14.02 -14.52 7.08
C PRO A 59 -14.96 -15.15 8.14
N PHE A 60 -16.28 -15.04 8.02
CA PHE A 60 -17.27 -15.59 8.97
C PHE A 60 -17.96 -16.84 8.41
N GLU A 61 -18.09 -16.98 7.09
CA GLU A 61 -18.62 -18.20 6.45
C GLU A 61 -17.74 -19.44 6.70
N GLN A 62 -16.44 -19.27 6.93
CA GLN A 62 -15.52 -20.38 7.28
C GLN A 62 -15.90 -21.15 8.55
N ALA A 63 -16.70 -20.57 9.46
CA ALA A 63 -17.18 -21.26 10.65
C ALA A 63 -18.30 -22.29 10.34
N SER A 64 -18.87 -22.25 9.13
CA SER A 64 -19.98 -23.10 8.71
C SER A 64 -19.48 -24.15 7.71
N THR A 65 -19.84 -25.42 7.92
CA THR A 65 -19.56 -26.52 6.98
C THR A 65 -19.93 -26.14 5.53
N PRO A 66 -19.17 -26.60 4.51
CA PRO A 66 -19.42 -26.21 3.12
C PRO A 66 -20.78 -26.72 2.67
N SER A 67 -21.79 -25.86 2.68
CA SER A 67 -23.08 -26.15 2.07
C SER A 67 -22.93 -26.10 0.55
N SER A 68 -23.43 -27.13 -0.11
CA SER A 68 -23.43 -27.36 -1.56
C SER A 68 -24.37 -26.41 -2.33
N SER A 69 -24.41 -25.13 -1.95
CA SER A 69 -25.15 -24.08 -2.63
C SER A 69 -24.15 -23.18 -3.33
N GLY A 70 -24.06 -23.29 -4.66
CA GLY A 70 -23.14 -22.54 -5.51
C GLY A 70 -23.40 -21.03 -5.48
N SER A 71 -22.88 -20.33 -4.48
CA SER A 71 -22.69 -18.88 -4.54
C SER A 71 -21.44 -18.59 -5.38
N SER A 72 -21.47 -17.55 -6.22
CA SER A 72 -20.31 -17.13 -7.03
C SER A 72 -19.12 -16.68 -6.17
N ILE A 73 -19.37 -16.34 -4.89
CA ILE A 73 -18.39 -15.93 -3.90
C ILE A 73 -17.49 -17.11 -3.49
N ALA A 74 -18.03 -18.32 -3.36
CA ALA A 74 -17.29 -19.52 -2.97
C ALA A 74 -16.11 -19.87 -3.92
N ASN A 75 -16.11 -19.32 -5.14
CA ASN A 75 -15.06 -19.52 -6.15
C ASN A 75 -14.03 -18.37 -6.23
N SER A 76 -14.08 -17.40 -5.31
CA SER A 76 -13.23 -16.20 -5.34
C SER A 76 -12.23 -16.21 -4.19
N GLU A 77 -11.11 -16.91 -4.40
CA GLU A 77 -10.03 -17.12 -3.42
C GLU A 77 -9.47 -15.83 -2.78
N GLN A 78 -9.55 -14.71 -3.50
CA GLN A 78 -9.15 -13.38 -3.05
C GLN A 78 -9.90 -12.86 -1.82
N TYR A 79 -11.07 -13.41 -1.49
CA TYR A 79 -11.82 -13.09 -0.27
C TYR A 79 -11.56 -14.06 0.90
N PHE A 80 -10.93 -15.22 0.63
CA PHE A 80 -10.58 -16.22 1.67
C PHE A 80 -9.09 -16.33 2.00
N LYS A 81 -8.17 -16.05 1.06
CA LYS A 81 -6.70 -16.03 1.28
C LYS A 81 -6.05 -14.64 1.26
N PRO A 82 -5.18 -14.28 2.22
CA PRO A 82 -4.58 -12.95 2.29
C PRO A 82 -3.73 -12.66 1.05
N HIS A 83 -3.62 -11.38 0.69
CA HIS A 83 -2.85 -10.95 -0.49
C HIS A 83 -1.40 -11.44 -0.54
N HIS A 84 -0.70 -11.47 0.60
CA HIS A 84 0.68 -11.96 0.68
C HIS A 84 0.82 -13.49 0.48
N ALA A 85 -0.28 -14.24 0.47
CA ALA A 85 -0.26 -15.65 0.11
C ALA A 85 -0.29 -15.85 -1.41
N ALA A 86 -0.68 -14.84 -2.19
CA ALA A 86 -0.72 -14.94 -3.64
C ALA A 86 0.68 -14.79 -4.25
N GLU A 87 0.88 -15.45 -5.39
CA GLU A 87 2.05 -15.27 -6.25
C GLU A 87 1.66 -14.48 -7.50
N ILE A 88 2.56 -13.62 -7.97
CA ILE A 88 2.42 -13.00 -9.29
C ILE A 88 2.75 -14.03 -10.37
N VAL A 89 1.91 -14.10 -11.38
CA VAL A 89 2.14 -14.92 -12.58
C VAL A 89 2.60 -14.00 -13.71
N GLU A 90 3.90 -14.00 -13.98
CA GLU A 90 4.53 -13.12 -14.97
C GLU A 90 5.59 -13.89 -15.78
N PRO A 91 5.23 -14.38 -16.98
CA PRO A 91 6.12 -15.20 -17.81
C PRO A 91 7.40 -14.49 -18.26
N LEU A 92 7.42 -13.15 -18.33
CA LEU A 92 8.62 -12.42 -18.73
C LEU A 92 9.75 -12.58 -17.69
N LEU A 93 9.44 -12.84 -16.42
CA LEU A 93 10.44 -13.04 -15.36
C LEU A 93 11.29 -14.30 -15.59
N ASP A 94 10.79 -15.32 -16.29
CA ASP A 94 11.55 -16.54 -16.58
C ASP A 94 12.78 -16.27 -17.46
N HIS A 95 12.76 -15.16 -18.19
CA HIS A 95 13.79 -14.72 -19.12
C HIS A 95 14.75 -13.68 -18.49
N VAL A 96 14.55 -13.31 -17.23
CA VAL A 96 15.36 -12.31 -16.53
C VAL A 96 16.51 -12.97 -15.78
N CYS A 97 17.72 -12.43 -15.93
CA CYS A 97 18.93 -12.87 -15.22
C CYS A 97 19.51 -11.74 -14.37
N ALA A 98 19.83 -12.02 -13.11
CA ALA A 98 20.30 -11.03 -12.14
C ALA A 98 21.59 -10.34 -12.57
N LYS A 99 22.54 -11.10 -13.13
CA LYS A 99 23.85 -10.60 -13.59
C LYS A 99 23.79 -9.51 -14.65
N ASP A 100 22.68 -9.44 -15.40
CA ASP A 100 22.51 -8.45 -16.46
C ASP A 100 22.13 -7.06 -15.89
N TRP A 101 21.76 -7.03 -14.61
CA TRP A 101 20.98 -5.96 -14.00
C TRP A 101 21.58 -5.48 -12.67
N THR A 102 22.17 -6.37 -11.87
CA THR A 102 22.75 -6.04 -10.57
C THR A 102 24.06 -6.78 -10.32
N THR A 103 24.94 -6.15 -9.56
CA THR A 103 26.20 -6.73 -9.05
C THR A 103 26.05 -7.32 -7.64
N ILE A 104 24.92 -7.07 -6.97
CA ILE A 104 24.70 -7.41 -5.56
C ILE A 104 24.02 -8.78 -5.40
N VAL A 105 23.01 -9.07 -6.23
CA VAL A 105 22.27 -10.34 -6.21
C VAL A 105 22.80 -11.23 -7.33
N VAL A 106 23.35 -12.38 -6.97
CA VAL A 106 23.90 -13.35 -7.93
C VAL A 106 22.88 -14.44 -8.28
N ASP A 107 21.96 -14.74 -7.36
CA ASP A 107 20.94 -15.79 -7.54
C ASP A 107 19.74 -15.27 -8.34
N ASP A 108 19.53 -15.85 -9.53
CA ASP A 108 18.43 -15.50 -10.43
C ASP A 108 17.05 -15.74 -9.77
N GLY A 109 16.92 -16.80 -8.96
CA GLY A 109 15.67 -17.14 -8.27
C GLY A 109 15.26 -16.08 -7.23
N LEU A 110 16.20 -15.65 -6.41
CA LEU A 110 16.03 -14.56 -5.44
C LEU A 110 15.75 -13.25 -6.16
N PHE A 111 16.47 -12.93 -7.23
CA PHE A 111 16.27 -11.71 -7.99
C PHE A 111 14.86 -11.62 -8.58
N ARG A 112 14.39 -12.68 -9.24
CA ARG A 112 13.02 -12.77 -9.78
C ARG A 112 11.98 -12.64 -8.67
N ARG A 113 12.20 -13.30 -7.52
CA ARG A 113 11.31 -13.20 -6.36
C ARG A 113 11.22 -11.78 -5.82
N LEU A 114 12.34 -11.04 -5.75
CA LEU A 114 12.35 -9.65 -5.32
C LEU A 114 11.53 -8.76 -6.24
N ILE A 115 11.62 -8.97 -7.57
CA ILE A 115 10.80 -8.26 -8.55
C ILE A 115 9.32 -8.59 -8.35
N SER A 116 8.97 -9.87 -8.18
CA SER A 116 7.59 -10.28 -7.90
C SER A 116 7.04 -9.63 -6.63
N VAL A 117 7.82 -9.56 -5.55
CA VAL A 117 7.42 -8.90 -4.30
C VAL A 117 7.22 -7.39 -4.53
N TYR A 118 8.11 -6.74 -5.27
CA TYR A 118 7.95 -5.32 -5.60
C TYR A 118 6.68 -5.06 -6.40
N LEU A 119 6.41 -5.88 -7.43
CA LEU A 119 5.19 -5.76 -8.24
C LEU A 119 3.93 -6.00 -7.40
N LEU A 120 4.01 -6.89 -6.40
CA LEU A 120 2.88 -7.24 -5.53
C LEU A 120 2.58 -6.17 -4.49
N HIS A 121 3.59 -5.43 -4.01
CA HIS A 121 3.44 -4.53 -2.87
C HIS A 121 3.65 -3.06 -3.18
N GLN A 122 4.68 -2.72 -3.96
CA GLN A 122 5.08 -1.33 -4.17
C GLN A 122 4.47 -0.77 -5.46
N HIS A 123 4.49 -1.56 -6.53
CA HIS A 123 4.02 -1.11 -7.85
C HIS A 123 2.55 -0.70 -7.85
N LEU A 124 1.71 -1.42 -7.08
CA LEU A 124 0.27 -1.17 -6.92
C LEU A 124 -0.07 0.20 -6.32
N THR A 125 0.92 0.88 -5.75
CA THR A 125 0.70 2.08 -4.97
C THR A 125 1.45 3.30 -5.52
N PHE A 126 2.63 3.08 -6.08
CA PHE A 126 3.51 4.18 -6.52
C PHE A 126 3.51 4.45 -8.03
N TYR A 127 3.01 3.51 -8.86
CA TYR A 127 2.82 3.71 -10.30
C TYR A 127 4.05 4.27 -11.06
N GLN A 128 5.26 3.94 -10.59
CA GLN A 128 6.48 4.64 -10.99
C GLN A 128 6.84 4.46 -12.47
N PHE A 129 6.57 3.27 -13.00
CA PHE A 129 6.86 2.90 -14.39
C PHE A 129 5.80 1.94 -14.92
N ASN A 130 5.77 1.74 -16.23
CA ASN A 130 4.88 0.75 -16.85
C ASN A 130 5.46 -0.66 -16.71
N LYS A 131 4.74 -1.58 -16.05
CA LYS A 131 5.21 -2.94 -15.78
C LYS A 131 5.65 -3.68 -17.05
N ASP A 132 4.82 -3.68 -18.08
CA ASP A 132 5.06 -4.49 -19.28
C ASP A 132 6.29 -3.97 -20.04
N LEU A 133 6.38 -2.65 -20.23
CA LEU A 133 7.55 -2.03 -20.87
C LEU A 133 8.85 -2.28 -20.09
N PHE A 134 8.78 -2.21 -18.76
CA PHE A 134 9.91 -2.50 -17.88
C PHE A 134 10.37 -3.95 -18.02
N LEU A 135 9.47 -4.92 -17.91
CA LEU A 135 9.79 -6.35 -17.97
C LEU A 135 10.21 -6.82 -19.37
N GLU A 136 9.60 -6.26 -20.43
CA GLU A 136 10.02 -6.51 -21.82
C GLU A 136 11.46 -6.07 -22.07
N ASP A 137 11.84 -4.90 -21.55
CA ASP A 137 13.21 -4.40 -21.66
C ASP A 137 14.16 -5.20 -20.77
N MET A 138 13.70 -5.60 -19.58
CA MET A 138 14.46 -6.43 -18.65
C MET A 138 14.82 -7.80 -19.27
N ALA A 139 13.83 -8.48 -19.86
CA ALA A 139 14.02 -9.77 -20.54
C ALA A 139 14.85 -9.64 -21.83
N ALA A 140 14.70 -8.54 -22.56
CA ALA A 140 15.42 -8.31 -23.82
C ALA A 140 16.80 -7.64 -23.64
N ARG A 141 17.25 -7.38 -22.41
CA ARG A 141 18.50 -6.66 -22.09
C ARG A 141 18.58 -5.27 -22.75
N ARG A 142 17.45 -4.57 -22.80
CA ARG A 142 17.34 -3.21 -23.34
C ARG A 142 17.21 -2.21 -22.21
N THR A 143 17.77 -1.02 -22.39
CA THR A 143 17.84 -0.02 -21.32
C THR A 143 16.92 1.20 -21.54
N MET A 144 15.86 1.05 -22.34
CA MET A 144 14.96 2.18 -22.66
C MET A 144 13.95 2.43 -21.54
N PHE A 145 13.45 1.36 -20.92
CA PHE A 145 12.49 1.40 -19.81
C PHE A 145 12.96 0.63 -18.57
N CYS A 146 14.13 -0.01 -18.64
CA CYS A 146 14.76 -0.69 -17.51
C CYS A 146 16.20 -0.19 -17.37
N SER A 147 16.73 -0.10 -16.15
CA SER A 147 18.15 0.20 -15.93
C SER A 147 18.66 -0.50 -14.67
N PRO A 148 19.99 -0.72 -14.56
CA PRO A 148 20.65 -1.18 -13.33
C PRO A 148 20.28 -0.37 -12.07
N LEU A 149 19.87 0.87 -12.25
CA LEU A 149 19.50 1.79 -11.18
C LEU A 149 18.12 1.47 -10.57
N LEU A 150 17.25 0.74 -11.27
CA LEU A 150 15.88 0.45 -10.83
C LEU A 150 15.76 -0.76 -9.87
N HIS A 151 16.86 -1.21 -9.26
CA HIS A 151 16.91 -2.39 -8.40
C HIS A 151 16.67 -2.14 -6.90
N ALA A 152 16.08 -1.00 -6.52
CA ALA A 152 15.87 -0.66 -5.10
C ALA A 152 14.65 -1.40 -4.57
N TYR A 153 14.85 -2.67 -4.23
CA TYR A 153 13.75 -3.50 -3.77
C TYR A 153 13.62 -3.45 -2.25
N LYS A 154 12.53 -2.80 -1.83
CA LYS A 154 11.91 -2.96 -0.53
C LYS A 154 10.97 -4.16 -0.60
N GLY A 155 11.44 -5.31 -0.13
CA GLY A 155 10.66 -6.55 -0.18
C GLY A 155 11.17 -7.70 0.70
N ILE A 156 12.20 -7.47 1.51
CA ILE A 156 12.69 -8.50 2.43
C ILE A 156 12.01 -8.27 3.77
N ALA A 157 11.43 -9.34 4.32
CA ALA A 157 10.74 -9.42 5.60
C ALA A 157 11.57 -8.98 6.84
N ASP A 158 12.77 -8.46 6.65
CA ASP A 158 13.69 -7.99 7.67
C ASP A 158 13.59 -6.47 7.91
N LEU A 159 12.39 -5.88 7.75
CA LEU A 159 12.11 -4.56 8.34
C LEU A 159 12.24 -4.60 9.87
N ASN A 160 12.13 -5.78 10.48
CA ASN A 160 12.48 -6.00 11.88
C ASN A 160 14.00 -6.07 12.11
N LYS A 161 14.84 -5.69 11.14
CA LYS A 161 16.30 -5.64 11.27
C LYS A 161 16.91 -4.48 10.47
N PHE A 162 16.21 -3.35 10.38
CA PHE A 162 16.73 -2.12 9.76
C PHE A 162 18.02 -1.62 10.45
N TRP A 163 18.23 -2.01 11.72
CA TRP A 163 19.42 -1.70 12.51
C TRP A 163 20.64 -2.60 12.22
N LEU A 164 20.53 -3.62 11.35
CA LEU A 164 21.68 -4.40 10.93
C LEU A 164 22.37 -3.73 9.73
N PRO A 165 23.62 -3.24 9.89
CA PRO A 165 24.33 -2.48 8.84
C PRO A 165 24.57 -3.27 7.53
N GLU A 166 24.55 -4.61 7.58
CA GLU A 166 24.94 -5.48 6.46
C GLU A 166 23.76 -6.22 5.79
N ASN A 167 22.51 -5.82 6.05
CA ASN A 167 21.37 -6.46 5.40
C ASN A 167 21.36 -6.17 3.88
N LEU A 168 20.71 -7.03 3.10
CA LEU A 168 20.67 -6.93 1.63
C LEU A 168 20.05 -5.60 1.16
N GLN A 169 19.11 -5.03 1.92
CA GLN A 169 18.47 -3.75 1.60
C GLN A 169 19.48 -2.59 1.61
N THR A 170 20.34 -2.51 2.62
CA THR A 170 21.39 -1.48 2.71
C THR A 170 22.38 -1.60 1.54
N ARG A 171 22.80 -2.82 1.18
CA ARG A 171 23.71 -3.03 0.04
C ARG A 171 23.09 -2.61 -1.30
N LEU A 172 21.81 -2.92 -1.50
CA LEU A 172 21.08 -2.48 -2.70
C LEU A 172 20.94 -0.96 -2.75
N LEU A 173 20.62 -0.31 -1.62
CA LEU A 173 20.50 1.14 -1.56
C LEU A 173 21.83 1.84 -1.89
N LEU A 174 22.93 1.41 -1.27
CA LEU A 174 24.27 1.98 -1.53
C LEU A 174 24.67 1.82 -3.00
N GLU A 175 24.38 0.67 -3.62
CA GLU A 175 24.68 0.47 -5.04
C GLU A 175 23.86 1.39 -5.94
N ILE A 176 22.61 1.66 -5.57
CA ILE A 176 21.73 2.53 -6.36
C ILE A 176 22.13 3.99 -6.20
N GLU A 177 22.49 4.43 -5.00
CA GLU A 177 23.07 5.76 -4.80
C GLU A 177 24.39 5.93 -5.58
N ARG A 178 25.21 4.87 -5.66
CA ARG A 178 26.43 4.88 -6.47
C ARG A 178 26.11 5.00 -7.96
N LEU A 179 25.13 4.23 -8.46
CA LEU A 179 24.68 4.29 -9.85
C LEU A 179 24.03 5.64 -10.18
N TRP A 180 23.26 6.21 -9.25
CA TRP A 180 22.65 7.53 -9.40
C TRP A 180 23.71 8.60 -9.66
N LYS A 181 24.80 8.60 -8.89
CA LYS A 181 25.94 9.51 -9.07
C LYS A 181 26.64 9.36 -10.42
N LEU A 182 26.57 8.19 -11.05
CA LEU A 182 27.13 7.96 -12.40
C LEU A 182 26.20 8.41 -13.53
N GLU A 183 24.90 8.49 -13.26
CA GLU A 183 23.87 8.94 -14.21
C GLU A 183 23.44 10.40 -13.97
N GLU A 184 23.99 11.06 -12.96
CA GLU A 184 23.73 12.46 -12.63
C GLU A 184 23.93 13.36 -13.87
N GLY A 185 22.92 14.19 -14.16
CA GLY A 185 22.88 15.07 -15.34
C GLY A 185 22.35 14.43 -16.63
N LYS A 186 21.91 13.17 -16.63
CA LYS A 186 21.24 12.53 -17.78
C LYS A 186 19.73 12.47 -17.58
N SER A 187 19.00 13.21 -18.41
CA SER A 187 17.54 13.18 -18.41
C SER A 187 17.03 12.07 -19.35
N CYS A 188 16.55 10.97 -18.77
CA CYS A 188 15.82 9.90 -19.46
C CYS A 188 14.69 9.37 -18.57
N LEU A 189 13.81 8.52 -19.12
CA LEU A 189 12.67 7.99 -18.35
C LEU A 189 13.13 7.13 -17.17
N THR A 190 14.19 6.33 -17.35
CA THR A 190 14.72 5.46 -16.30
C THR A 190 15.37 6.22 -15.16
N THR A 191 16.01 7.38 -15.40
CA THR A 191 16.52 8.23 -14.32
C THR A 191 15.40 8.92 -13.55
N ILE A 192 14.28 9.29 -14.21
CA ILE A 192 13.06 9.76 -13.52
C ILE A 192 12.50 8.66 -12.63
N HIS A 193 12.33 7.43 -13.15
CA HIS A 193 11.84 6.29 -12.38
C HIS A 193 12.72 6.00 -11.17
N ALA A 194 14.04 6.05 -11.35
CA ALA A 194 15.01 5.84 -10.26
C ALA A 194 14.91 6.90 -9.17
N ALA A 195 14.73 8.16 -9.54
CA ALA A 195 14.54 9.25 -8.59
C ALA A 195 13.29 9.02 -7.73
N MET A 196 12.18 8.57 -8.34
CA MET A 196 10.96 8.22 -7.62
C MET A 196 11.17 7.03 -6.67
N VAL A 197 11.94 6.02 -7.08
CA VAL A 197 12.29 4.87 -6.23
C VAL A 197 13.16 5.29 -5.05
N LEU A 198 14.21 6.08 -5.29
CA LEU A 198 15.10 6.59 -4.25
C LEU A 198 14.34 7.43 -3.23
N TYR A 199 13.46 8.34 -3.68
CA TYR A 199 12.57 9.06 -2.77
C TYR A 199 11.82 8.07 -1.85
N ASN A 200 11.18 7.05 -2.40
CA ASN A 200 10.34 6.15 -1.61
C ASN A 200 11.14 5.39 -0.56
N VAL A 201 12.40 5.04 -0.87
CA VAL A 201 13.31 4.41 0.09
C VAL A 201 13.73 5.38 1.19
N HIS A 202 14.08 6.63 0.86
CA HIS A 202 14.50 7.63 1.86
C HIS A 202 13.35 8.08 2.77
N THR A 203 12.18 8.41 2.21
CA THR A 203 10.99 8.80 2.97
C THR A 203 10.52 7.67 3.88
N SER A 204 10.61 6.42 3.42
CA SER A 204 10.32 5.24 4.27
C SER A 204 11.24 5.11 5.48
N ASN A 205 12.45 5.70 5.42
CA ASN A 205 13.43 5.71 6.49
C ASN A 205 13.41 7.03 7.28
N ALA A 206 12.34 7.82 7.15
CA ALA A 206 12.17 9.15 7.76
C ALA A 206 13.27 10.16 7.38
N MET A 207 13.93 9.96 6.24
CA MET A 207 14.91 10.87 5.65
C MET A 207 14.23 11.76 4.60
N ASP A 208 13.22 12.51 5.03
CA ASP A 208 12.31 13.22 4.11
C ASP A 208 13.03 14.35 3.35
N ARG A 209 14.06 14.97 3.94
CA ARG A 209 14.84 16.03 3.29
C ARG A 209 15.65 15.47 2.12
N GLU A 210 16.27 14.31 2.35
CA GLU A 210 17.02 13.55 1.36
C GLU A 210 16.10 12.99 0.29
N GLY A 211 14.92 12.49 0.67
CA GLY A 211 13.88 12.06 -0.28
C GLY A 211 13.47 13.18 -1.22
N ARG A 212 13.17 14.38 -0.69
CA ARG A 212 12.73 15.54 -1.47
C ARG A 212 13.73 15.97 -2.55
N PHE A 213 15.04 15.79 -2.32
CA PHE A 213 16.04 16.06 -3.33
C PHE A 213 15.76 15.27 -4.62
N TYR A 214 15.48 13.96 -4.50
CA TYR A 214 15.20 13.12 -5.65
C TYR A 214 13.87 13.49 -6.33
N THR A 215 12.85 13.92 -5.57
CA THR A 215 11.61 14.46 -6.15
C THR A 215 11.88 15.64 -7.08
N LEU A 216 12.67 16.61 -6.62
CA LEU A 216 12.99 17.81 -7.41
C LEU A 216 13.82 17.48 -8.65
N GLN A 217 14.73 16.52 -8.55
CA GLN A 217 15.49 16.00 -9.71
C GLN A 217 14.56 15.33 -10.72
N ALA A 218 13.63 14.48 -10.27
CA ALA A 218 12.64 13.84 -11.13
C ALA A 218 11.81 14.86 -11.92
N ILE A 219 11.35 15.92 -11.24
CA ILE A 219 10.55 17.00 -11.85
C ILE A 219 11.38 17.78 -12.87
N THR A 220 12.64 18.08 -12.55
CA THR A 220 13.55 18.80 -13.46
C THR A 220 13.75 18.01 -14.76
N MET A 221 14.10 16.72 -14.64
CA MET A 221 14.28 15.84 -15.79
C MET A 221 12.97 15.65 -16.59
N ALA A 222 11.83 15.54 -15.90
CA ALA A 222 10.52 15.42 -16.54
C ALA A 222 10.16 16.67 -17.37
N ASN A 223 10.49 17.86 -16.89
CA ASN A 223 10.28 19.12 -17.60
C ASN A 223 11.24 19.27 -18.79
N GLU A 224 12.51 18.89 -18.63
CA GLU A 224 13.49 18.88 -19.74
C GLU A 224 13.07 17.95 -20.88
N LEU A 225 12.56 16.77 -20.53
CA LEU A 225 11.98 15.80 -21.48
C LEU A 225 10.57 16.17 -21.94
N ARG A 226 10.01 17.23 -21.38
CA ARG A 226 8.66 17.74 -21.63
C ARG A 226 7.59 16.65 -21.52
N ILE A 227 7.70 15.71 -20.58
CA ILE A 227 6.84 14.50 -20.57
C ILE A 227 5.35 14.79 -20.35
N PHE A 228 5.02 15.96 -19.80
CA PHE A 228 3.66 16.43 -19.53
C PHE A 228 2.95 17.01 -20.76
N ASP A 229 3.69 17.32 -21.82
CA ASP A 229 3.15 17.86 -23.08
C ASP A 229 2.57 16.75 -23.97
N GLN A 230 1.72 17.10 -24.93
CA GLN A 230 1.28 16.17 -25.97
C GLN A 230 2.47 15.56 -26.72
N ALA A 231 2.43 14.25 -26.95
CA ALA A 231 3.50 13.56 -27.66
C ALA A 231 3.56 14.03 -29.13
N PRO A 232 4.75 14.19 -29.73
CA PRO A 232 4.88 14.48 -31.15
C PRO A 232 4.24 13.37 -32.00
N ALA A 233 3.51 13.74 -33.07
CA ALA A 233 2.77 12.80 -33.91
C ALA A 233 3.62 11.67 -34.54
N HIS A 234 4.92 11.88 -34.69
CA HIS A 234 5.87 10.90 -35.25
C HIS A 234 6.54 10.02 -34.18
N MET A 235 6.22 10.20 -32.90
CA MET A 235 6.77 9.40 -31.82
C MET A 235 6.28 7.95 -31.93
N LYS A 236 7.19 6.99 -31.75
CA LYS A 236 6.82 5.57 -31.74
C LYS A 236 5.86 5.30 -30.59
N ILE A 237 4.75 4.58 -30.86
CA ILE A 237 3.69 4.26 -29.90
C ILE A 237 4.26 3.69 -28.58
N ARG A 238 5.25 2.79 -28.66
CA ARG A 238 5.90 2.22 -27.47
C ARG A 238 6.57 3.29 -26.58
N LEU A 239 7.27 4.24 -27.20
CA LEU A 239 7.92 5.35 -26.49
C LEU A 239 6.89 6.33 -25.93
N GLN A 240 5.86 6.64 -26.71
CA GLN A 240 4.74 7.46 -26.27
C GLN A 240 4.07 6.88 -25.03
N ARG A 241 3.71 5.59 -25.05
CA ARG A 241 3.12 4.88 -23.91
C ARG A 241 3.97 5.01 -22.65
N GLY A 242 5.26 4.70 -22.73
CA GLY A 242 6.15 4.78 -21.58
C GLY A 242 6.32 6.21 -21.05
N ARG A 243 6.40 7.20 -21.94
CA ARG A 243 6.48 8.63 -21.58
C ARG A 243 5.21 9.11 -20.89
N GLU A 244 4.04 8.85 -21.48
CA GLU A 244 2.75 9.28 -20.95
C GLU A 244 2.42 8.60 -19.62
N TYR A 245 2.72 7.31 -19.51
CA TYR A 245 2.58 6.59 -18.25
C TYR A 245 3.47 7.20 -17.16
N THR A 246 4.74 7.50 -17.48
CA THR A 246 5.68 8.13 -16.54
C THR A 246 5.18 9.51 -16.09
N ALA A 247 4.61 10.29 -17.00
CA ALA A 247 4.05 11.60 -16.67
C ALA A 247 2.88 11.49 -15.68
N TRP A 248 1.95 10.55 -15.91
CA TRP A 248 0.83 10.31 -15.00
C TRP A 248 1.29 9.73 -13.65
N GLY A 249 2.26 8.81 -13.66
CA GLY A 249 2.83 8.21 -12.45
C GLY A 249 3.52 9.26 -11.59
N LEU A 250 4.41 10.07 -12.18
CA LEU A 250 5.14 11.14 -11.48
C LEU A 250 4.19 12.21 -10.92
N TRP A 251 3.24 12.69 -11.73
CA TRP A 251 2.27 13.69 -11.27
C TRP A 251 1.38 13.16 -10.15
N SER A 252 0.80 11.96 -10.31
CA SER A 252 -0.07 11.32 -9.31
C SER A 252 0.64 11.14 -7.97
N TRP A 253 1.88 10.65 -8.00
CA TRP A 253 2.69 10.47 -6.81
C TRP A 253 3.10 11.80 -6.17
N GLN A 254 3.53 12.80 -6.96
CA GLN A 254 3.95 14.11 -6.44
C GLN A 254 2.81 14.86 -5.74
N VAL A 255 1.58 14.80 -6.28
CA VAL A 255 0.40 15.38 -5.63
C VAL A 255 0.16 14.74 -4.27
N SER A 256 0.28 13.42 -4.20
CA SER A 256 0.15 12.66 -2.96
C SER A 256 1.15 13.13 -1.90
N ASP A 257 2.43 13.17 -2.26
CA ASP A 257 3.52 13.65 -1.40
C ASP A 257 3.24 15.08 -0.92
N ALA A 258 2.94 16.00 -1.83
CA ALA A 258 2.69 17.39 -1.47
C ALA A 258 1.52 17.54 -0.49
N TYR A 259 0.38 16.87 -0.74
CA TYR A 259 -0.80 16.96 0.12
C TYR A 259 -0.52 16.49 1.55
N TYR A 260 0.06 15.30 1.74
CA TYR A 260 0.30 14.74 3.07
C TYR A 260 1.42 15.44 3.83
N PHE A 261 2.39 16.01 3.12
CA PHE A 261 3.42 16.88 3.72
C PHE A 261 2.96 18.33 3.87
N ARG A 262 1.68 18.65 3.61
CA ARG A 262 1.06 19.97 3.74
C ARG A 262 1.79 21.07 2.94
N ARG A 263 2.07 20.76 1.68
CA ARG A 263 2.73 21.66 0.72
C ARG A 263 1.89 21.84 -0.53
N ALA A 264 2.07 22.97 -1.21
CA ALA A 264 1.58 23.12 -2.56
C ALA A 264 2.28 22.12 -3.49
N PRO A 265 1.57 21.54 -4.48
CA PRO A 265 2.19 20.70 -5.49
C PRO A 265 3.23 21.48 -6.32
N ASP A 266 4.41 20.89 -6.52
CA ASP A 266 5.44 21.43 -7.41
C ASP A 266 4.97 21.36 -8.88
N ILE A 267 4.26 20.29 -9.27
CA ILE A 267 3.61 20.16 -10.57
C ILE A 267 2.12 20.52 -10.45
N LYS A 268 1.81 21.81 -10.53
CA LYS A 268 0.46 22.35 -10.27
C LYS A 268 -0.64 21.86 -11.22
N LYS A 269 -0.28 21.43 -12.44
CA LYS A 269 -1.23 21.02 -13.48
C LYS A 269 -0.99 19.55 -13.88
N PRO A 270 -2.06 18.77 -14.10
CA PRO A 270 -1.92 17.43 -14.64
C PRO A 270 -1.32 17.44 -16.06
N PRO A 271 -0.85 16.28 -16.56
CA PRO A 271 -0.48 16.12 -17.96
C PRO A 271 -1.53 16.66 -18.92
N SER A 272 -1.10 17.21 -20.06
CA SER A 272 -1.96 17.87 -21.07
C SER A 272 -2.78 16.90 -21.94
N PHE A 273 -2.71 15.61 -21.66
CA PHE A 273 -3.40 14.52 -22.32
C PHE A 273 -4.09 13.65 -21.26
N ALA A 274 -5.26 13.09 -21.57
CA ALA A 274 -5.96 12.17 -20.66
C ALA A 274 -5.27 10.79 -20.65
N PRO A 275 -5.32 10.03 -19.54
CA PRO A 275 -4.97 8.62 -19.58
C PRO A 275 -6.03 7.86 -20.40
N PRO A 276 -5.68 6.78 -21.12
CA PRO A 276 -6.66 5.96 -21.85
C PRO A 276 -7.69 5.34 -20.90
N ASP A 277 -8.93 5.13 -21.35
CA ASP A 277 -9.92 4.43 -20.53
C ASP A 277 -9.52 2.94 -20.37
N PRO A 278 -9.29 2.44 -19.13
CA PRO A 278 -8.91 1.04 -18.89
C PRO A 278 -9.91 0.01 -19.43
N ALA A 279 -11.19 0.38 -19.60
CA ALA A 279 -12.20 -0.51 -20.18
C ALA A 279 -12.00 -0.71 -21.69
N THR A 280 -11.37 0.25 -22.37
CA THR A 280 -11.17 0.27 -23.83
C THR A 280 -9.74 -0.09 -24.24
N ASP A 281 -8.73 0.34 -23.47
CA ASP A 281 -7.32 0.02 -23.67
C ASP A 281 -6.65 -0.46 -22.37
N PRO A 282 -7.02 -1.67 -21.88
CA PRO A 282 -6.39 -2.24 -20.69
C PRO A 282 -4.89 -2.54 -20.90
N SER A 283 -4.47 -2.72 -22.16
CA SER A 283 -3.08 -3.04 -22.52
C SER A 283 -2.09 -1.90 -22.24
N TRP A 284 -2.60 -0.67 -22.12
CA TRP A 284 -1.77 0.50 -21.82
C TRP A 284 -1.20 0.45 -20.39
N TYR A 285 -1.90 -0.20 -19.46
CA TYR A 285 -1.59 -0.15 -18.02
C TYR A 285 -0.64 -1.24 -17.53
N GLY A 286 -0.66 -2.42 -18.15
CA GLY A 286 0.09 -3.60 -17.71
C GLY A 286 -0.55 -4.31 -16.52
N GLU A 287 -1.58 -5.10 -16.78
CA GLU A 287 -2.35 -5.83 -15.75
C GLU A 287 -1.48 -6.78 -14.91
N ILE A 288 -1.86 -6.99 -13.65
CA ILE A 288 -1.21 -7.91 -12.72
C ILE A 288 -2.15 -9.08 -12.44
N TYR A 289 -1.65 -10.29 -12.70
CA TYR A 289 -2.35 -11.53 -12.44
C TYR A 289 -1.77 -12.24 -11.23
N LEU A 290 -2.67 -12.60 -10.31
CA LEU A 290 -2.36 -13.33 -9.10
C LEU A 290 -2.81 -14.77 -9.21
N ARG A 291 -2.02 -15.67 -8.63
CA ARG A 291 -2.41 -17.06 -8.38
C ARG A 291 -2.36 -17.32 -6.89
N TYR A 292 -3.51 -17.68 -6.33
CA TYR A 292 -3.59 -18.10 -4.95
C TYR A 292 -3.18 -19.57 -4.79
N PRO A 293 -2.60 -19.97 -3.65
CA PRO A 293 -2.22 -21.36 -3.37
C PRO A 293 -3.42 -22.29 -3.57
N LEU A 294 -3.18 -23.49 -4.11
CA LEU A 294 -4.23 -24.50 -4.40
C LEU A 294 -5.30 -24.06 -5.42
N SER A 295 -5.17 -22.88 -6.05
CA SER A 295 -6.05 -22.43 -7.13
C SER A 295 -5.36 -22.56 -8.49
N SER A 296 -6.08 -23.08 -9.48
CA SER A 296 -5.67 -23.06 -10.88
C SER A 296 -6.07 -21.77 -11.60
N ARG A 297 -6.89 -20.91 -10.98
CA ARG A 297 -7.43 -19.69 -11.58
C ARG A 297 -6.49 -18.50 -11.35
N LEU A 298 -6.26 -17.74 -12.42
CA LEU A 298 -5.64 -16.42 -12.33
C LEU A 298 -6.69 -15.36 -11.99
N THR A 299 -6.38 -14.54 -11.00
CA THR A 299 -7.19 -13.42 -10.55
C THR A 299 -6.53 -12.11 -10.99
N PRO A 300 -7.18 -11.29 -11.83
CA PRO A 300 -6.70 -9.95 -12.14
C PRO A 300 -6.91 -9.00 -10.94
N ILE A 301 -5.98 -8.07 -10.72
CA ILE A 301 -6.13 -7.01 -9.70
C ILE A 301 -6.97 -5.84 -10.22
N HIS A 302 -7.20 -5.75 -11.54
CA HIS A 302 -7.80 -4.61 -12.21
C HIS A 302 -6.93 -3.36 -12.08
N TYR A 303 -5.62 -3.53 -12.30
CA TYR A 303 -4.61 -2.50 -12.09
C TYR A 303 -4.88 -1.21 -12.88
N GLY A 304 -5.35 -1.33 -14.13
CA GLY A 304 -5.68 -0.16 -14.94
C GLY A 304 -6.83 0.68 -14.36
N HIS A 305 -7.89 0.02 -13.90
CA HIS A 305 -9.00 0.70 -13.21
C HIS A 305 -8.50 1.37 -11.92
N LEU A 306 -7.66 0.68 -11.14
CA LEU A 306 -7.09 1.21 -9.90
C LEU A 306 -6.23 2.46 -10.15
N PHE A 307 -5.34 2.43 -11.15
CA PHE A 307 -4.51 3.58 -11.48
C PHE A 307 -5.35 4.75 -11.98
N ASN A 308 -6.33 4.51 -12.86
CA ASN A 308 -7.22 5.56 -13.36
C ASN A 308 -8.07 6.19 -12.25
N ALA A 309 -8.61 5.38 -11.33
CA ALA A 309 -9.34 5.87 -10.16
C ALA A 309 -8.43 6.71 -9.24
N THR A 310 -7.18 6.27 -9.03
CA THR A 310 -6.18 7.02 -8.27
C THR A 310 -5.88 8.37 -8.92
N ILE A 311 -5.71 8.43 -10.25
CA ILE A 311 -5.55 9.70 -10.98
C ILE A 311 -6.74 10.63 -10.74
N GLY A 312 -7.97 10.10 -10.76
CA GLY A 312 -9.18 10.86 -10.44
C GLY A 312 -9.14 11.47 -9.03
N LEU A 313 -8.79 10.66 -8.02
CA LEU A 313 -8.64 11.11 -6.64
C LEU A 313 -7.55 12.19 -6.51
N ARG A 314 -6.41 11.99 -7.17
CA ARG A 314 -5.29 12.94 -7.16
C ARG A 314 -5.66 14.28 -7.80
N LYS A 315 -6.54 14.33 -8.80
CA LYS A 315 -7.05 15.61 -9.33
C LYS A 315 -7.78 16.43 -8.27
N ILE A 316 -8.60 15.78 -7.45
CA ILE A 316 -9.31 16.45 -6.33
C ILE A 316 -8.30 16.90 -5.27
N LEU A 317 -7.36 16.04 -4.89
CA LEU A 317 -6.32 16.36 -3.91
C LEU A 317 -5.37 17.46 -4.36
N ASN A 318 -5.03 17.53 -5.66
CA ASN A 318 -4.20 18.59 -6.23
C ASN A 318 -4.85 19.96 -6.03
N ASP A 319 -6.12 20.07 -6.41
CA ASP A 319 -6.87 21.32 -6.28
C ASP A 319 -7.04 21.69 -4.80
N LEU A 320 -7.34 20.72 -3.94
CA LEU A 320 -7.42 20.92 -2.50
C LEU A 320 -6.07 21.38 -1.91
N ALA A 321 -4.96 20.78 -2.31
CA ALA A 321 -3.62 21.16 -1.86
C ALA A 321 -3.26 22.58 -2.30
N LEU A 322 -3.61 22.98 -3.52
CA LEU A 322 -3.42 24.35 -4.01
C LEU A 322 -4.28 25.35 -3.24
N LEU A 323 -5.54 25.00 -2.92
CA LEU A 323 -6.42 25.85 -2.12
C LEU A 323 -5.96 26.01 -0.67
N LEU A 324 -5.25 25.03 -0.12
CA LEU A 324 -4.82 25.02 1.28
C LEU A 324 -3.40 25.54 1.50
N TYR A 325 -2.50 25.33 0.54
CA TYR A 325 -1.06 25.43 0.77
C TYR A 325 -0.29 26.26 -0.27
N ASP A 326 -0.94 26.78 -1.32
CA ASP A 326 -0.29 27.70 -2.25
C ASP A 326 0.04 29.04 -1.57
N ASP A 327 1.09 29.75 -2.03
CA ASP A 327 1.47 31.06 -1.47
C ASP A 327 0.36 32.10 -1.61
N GLN A 328 -0.54 31.92 -2.59
CA GLN A 328 -1.72 32.75 -2.81
C GLN A 328 -2.99 32.14 -2.20
N ALA A 329 -2.88 31.02 -1.48
CA ALA A 329 -4.03 30.38 -0.85
C ALA A 329 -4.66 31.31 0.19
N PRO A 330 -6.00 31.31 0.31
CA PRO A 330 -6.64 31.98 1.43
C PRO A 330 -6.18 31.33 2.75
N THR A 331 -6.18 32.11 3.83
CA THR A 331 -5.90 31.58 5.18
C THR A 331 -6.84 30.43 5.54
N GLU A 332 -8.06 30.45 4.99
CA GLU A 332 -9.13 29.50 5.26
C GLU A 332 -9.94 29.19 4.00
N LEU A 333 -10.41 27.95 3.88
CA LEU A 333 -11.36 27.56 2.85
C LEU A 333 -12.71 28.24 3.12
N SER A 334 -13.41 28.68 2.08
CA SER A 334 -14.81 29.08 2.23
C SER A 334 -15.74 27.87 2.35
N ASN A 335 -16.93 28.06 2.91
CA ASN A 335 -17.95 27.01 2.95
C ASN A 335 -18.34 26.53 1.54
N GLU A 336 -18.33 27.42 0.55
CA GLU A 336 -18.62 27.08 -0.85
C GLU A 336 -17.53 26.20 -1.46
N GLN A 337 -16.26 26.54 -1.22
CA GLN A 337 -15.12 25.72 -1.67
C GLN A 337 -15.12 24.34 -1.00
N LEU A 338 -15.43 24.29 0.30
CA LEU A 338 -15.57 23.03 1.01
C LEU A 338 -16.69 22.15 0.42
N LEU A 339 -17.86 22.74 0.17
CA LEU A 339 -18.99 22.02 -0.43
C LEU A 339 -18.67 21.51 -1.85
N ASP A 340 -17.98 22.31 -2.67
CA ASP A 340 -17.51 21.88 -3.99
C ASP A 340 -16.59 20.65 -3.89
N ILE A 341 -15.59 20.71 -3.02
CA ILE A 341 -14.65 19.60 -2.83
C ILE A 341 -15.37 18.34 -2.32
N VAL A 342 -16.28 18.47 -1.35
CA VAL A 342 -17.10 17.35 -0.85
C VAL A 342 -17.96 16.74 -1.97
N ALA A 343 -18.60 17.58 -2.79
CA ALA A 343 -19.41 17.10 -3.92
C ALA A 343 -18.57 16.35 -4.97
N ARG A 344 -17.36 16.85 -5.26
CA ARG A 344 -16.43 16.18 -6.18
C ARG A 344 -15.95 14.84 -5.64
N PHE A 345 -15.68 14.76 -4.34
CA PHE A 345 -15.35 13.50 -3.66
C PHE A 345 -16.50 12.49 -3.79
N ASP A 346 -17.72 12.88 -3.44
CA ASP A 346 -18.90 11.99 -3.53
C ASP A 346 -19.14 11.51 -4.97
N HIS A 347 -19.08 12.42 -5.95
CA HIS A 347 -19.22 12.06 -7.36
C HIS A 347 -18.14 11.08 -7.81
N TRP A 348 -16.87 11.33 -7.46
CA TRP A 348 -15.76 10.42 -7.79
C TRP A 348 -15.97 9.02 -7.19
N MET A 349 -16.44 8.92 -5.95
CA MET A 349 -16.70 7.64 -5.28
C MET A 349 -17.86 6.87 -5.94
N ASN A 350 -18.91 7.59 -6.34
CA ASN A 350 -20.08 7.01 -7.02
C ASN A 350 -19.78 6.56 -8.46
N ASP A 351 -18.80 7.19 -9.12
CA ASP A 351 -18.38 6.89 -10.49
C ASP A 351 -17.34 5.76 -10.58
N LEU A 352 -16.91 5.17 -9.46
CA LEU A 352 -15.95 4.07 -9.47
C LEU A 352 -16.48 2.87 -10.28
N PRO A 353 -15.63 2.22 -11.11
CA PRO A 353 -16.05 1.08 -11.90
C PRO A 353 -16.45 -0.09 -11.01
N SER A 354 -17.23 -1.03 -11.55
CA SER A 354 -17.73 -2.19 -10.80
C SER A 354 -16.62 -2.97 -10.10
N SER A 355 -15.42 -3.09 -10.68
CA SER A 355 -14.26 -3.75 -10.06
C SER A 355 -13.71 -3.05 -8.81
N LEU A 356 -14.05 -1.78 -8.60
CA LEU A 356 -13.61 -0.95 -7.49
C LEU A 356 -14.78 -0.46 -6.62
N ASN A 357 -16.00 -0.96 -6.81
CA ASN A 357 -17.08 -0.60 -5.90
C ASN A 357 -16.94 -1.35 -4.56
N ALA A 358 -17.64 -0.88 -3.53
CA ALA A 358 -17.57 -1.46 -2.18
C ALA A 358 -17.89 -2.97 -2.10
N GLN A 359 -18.64 -3.52 -3.07
CA GLN A 359 -19.02 -4.94 -3.11
C GLN A 359 -17.93 -5.83 -3.73
N ASN A 360 -16.97 -5.27 -4.47
CA ASN A 360 -16.02 -6.04 -5.27
C ASN A 360 -14.54 -5.80 -4.89
N ILE A 361 -14.25 -4.79 -4.07
CA ILE A 361 -12.88 -4.59 -3.59
C ILE A 361 -12.42 -5.77 -2.72
N SER A 362 -11.18 -6.19 -2.93
CA SER A 362 -10.59 -7.34 -2.20
C SER A 362 -9.09 -7.23 -1.98
N HIS A 363 -8.39 -6.48 -2.82
CA HIS A 363 -6.94 -6.33 -2.76
C HIS A 363 -6.55 -5.12 -1.87
N PRO A 364 -5.39 -5.17 -1.19
CA PRO A 364 -4.94 -4.11 -0.29
C PRO A 364 -5.01 -2.71 -0.90
N ALA A 365 -4.51 -2.52 -2.12
CA ALA A 365 -4.49 -1.22 -2.79
C ALA A 365 -5.89 -0.67 -3.12
N GLN A 366 -6.87 -1.55 -3.34
CA GLN A 366 -8.27 -1.15 -3.55
C GLN A 366 -8.92 -0.68 -2.24
N ILE A 367 -8.65 -1.40 -1.14
CA ILE A 367 -9.09 -0.99 0.20
C ILE A 367 -8.43 0.33 0.60
N GLN A 368 -7.13 0.48 0.32
CA GLN A 368 -6.39 1.71 0.57
C GLN A 368 -6.96 2.92 -0.17
N LEU A 369 -7.38 2.75 -1.43
CA LEU A 369 -8.00 3.82 -2.21
C LEU A 369 -9.28 4.35 -1.52
N HIS A 370 -10.13 3.46 -1.02
CA HIS A 370 -11.36 3.83 -0.31
C HIS A 370 -11.06 4.41 1.08
N ALA A 371 -10.06 3.87 1.78
CA ALA A 371 -9.62 4.39 3.06
C ALA A 371 -9.06 5.81 2.92
N GLU A 372 -8.28 6.07 1.86
CA GLU A 372 -7.73 7.38 1.56
C GLU A 372 -8.85 8.42 1.33
N TYR A 373 -9.88 8.03 0.58
CA TYR A 373 -11.08 8.84 0.37
C TYR A 373 -11.75 9.26 1.69
N TYR A 374 -12.11 8.30 2.55
CA TYR A 374 -12.81 8.60 3.79
C TYR A 374 -11.93 9.33 4.80
N MET A 375 -10.63 8.99 4.89
CA MET A 375 -9.67 9.69 5.74
C MET A 375 -9.58 11.16 5.35
N THR A 376 -9.43 11.43 4.05
CA THR A 376 -9.31 12.80 3.53
C THR A 376 -10.59 13.59 3.76
N LEU A 377 -11.75 13.01 3.47
CA LEU A 377 -13.05 13.64 3.70
C LEU A 377 -13.26 13.96 5.18
N HIS A 378 -12.97 13.02 6.07
CA HIS A 378 -13.06 13.20 7.52
C HIS A 378 -12.13 14.33 7.99
N ASN A 379 -10.85 14.29 7.62
CA ASN A 379 -9.86 15.29 8.01
C ASN A 379 -10.20 16.70 7.49
N LEU A 380 -10.71 16.79 6.25
CA LEU A 380 -11.13 18.05 5.65
C LEU A 380 -12.25 18.72 6.46
N ILE A 381 -13.32 17.98 6.77
CA ILE A 381 -14.45 18.50 7.54
C ILE A 381 -14.01 18.84 8.97
N GLN A 382 -13.22 17.97 9.60
CA GLN A 382 -12.67 18.19 10.95
C GLN A 382 -11.83 19.47 11.04
N SER A 383 -10.90 19.65 10.10
CA SER A 383 -9.98 20.78 10.05
C SER A 383 -10.70 22.10 9.79
N HIS A 384 -11.75 22.07 8.97
CA HIS A 384 -12.58 23.26 8.70
C HIS A 384 -13.39 23.65 9.93
N ALA A 385 -14.00 22.67 10.59
CA ALA A 385 -14.82 22.93 11.75
C ALA A 385 -14.04 23.43 12.98
N ALA A 386 -12.80 22.96 13.17
CA ALA A 386 -11.94 23.46 14.25
C ALA A 386 -11.64 24.97 14.15
N LYS A 387 -11.88 25.59 12.97
CA LYS A 387 -11.58 27.00 12.70
C LYS A 387 -12.82 27.92 12.76
N GLY A 388 -14.04 27.38 12.74
CA GLY A 388 -15.28 28.18 12.70
C GLY A 388 -16.37 27.64 13.62
N SER A 389 -16.80 28.43 14.60
CA SER A 389 -17.80 28.06 15.61
C SER A 389 -19.20 27.74 15.05
N ASP A 390 -19.55 28.33 13.90
CA ASP A 390 -20.93 28.31 13.39
C ASP A 390 -21.17 27.21 12.33
N PHE A 391 -20.11 26.52 11.88
CA PHE A 391 -20.17 25.57 10.76
C PHE A 391 -20.99 24.31 11.08
N PHE A 392 -20.90 23.79 12.31
CA PHE A 392 -21.69 22.62 12.75
C PHE A 392 -23.11 22.97 13.22
N GLY A 393 -23.46 24.26 13.30
CA GLY A 393 -24.79 24.71 13.72
C GLY A 393 -25.87 24.60 12.63
N SER A 394 -25.49 24.40 11.36
CA SER A 394 -26.44 24.18 10.27
C SER A 394 -26.96 22.75 10.26
N ASP A 395 -28.29 22.60 10.27
CA ASP A 395 -28.97 21.30 10.13
C ASP A 395 -28.70 20.61 8.79
N ARG A 396 -28.18 21.35 7.79
CA ARG A 396 -27.90 20.83 6.45
C ARG A 396 -26.58 21.36 5.91
N PHE A 397 -25.71 20.45 5.50
CA PHE A 397 -24.41 20.69 4.88
C PHE A 397 -24.38 20.07 3.48
N TYR A 398 -24.41 18.75 3.37
CA TYR A 398 -24.30 18.04 2.09
C TYR A 398 -25.28 16.87 2.01
N ASN A 399 -25.96 16.70 0.88
CA ASN A 399 -26.99 15.67 0.66
C ASN A 399 -28.03 15.56 1.80
N GLY A 400 -28.40 16.69 2.40
CA GLY A 400 -29.38 16.76 3.50
C GLY A 400 -28.84 16.31 4.87
N GLN A 401 -27.56 15.97 4.98
CA GLN A 401 -26.87 15.64 6.23
C GLN A 401 -26.19 16.89 6.81
N SER A 402 -26.05 16.96 8.13
CA SER A 402 -25.19 17.96 8.78
C SER A 402 -23.71 17.63 8.61
N ALA A 403 -22.83 18.62 8.79
CA ALA A 403 -21.39 18.40 8.68
C ALA A 403 -20.87 17.37 9.70
N VAL A 404 -21.43 17.33 10.92
CA VAL A 404 -21.10 16.32 11.95
C VAL A 404 -21.48 14.92 11.46
N GLN A 405 -22.66 14.77 10.86
CA GLN A 405 -23.12 13.48 10.34
C GLN A 405 -22.23 13.00 9.19
N THR A 406 -21.90 13.88 8.24
CA THR A 406 -20.99 13.56 7.13
C THR A 406 -19.61 13.16 7.63
N GLN A 407 -19.07 13.89 8.61
CA GLN A 407 -17.80 13.57 9.26
C GLN A 407 -17.84 12.20 9.94
N ASN A 408 -18.82 11.94 10.81
CA ASN A 408 -18.96 10.67 11.52
C ASN A 408 -19.13 9.49 10.56
N ASN A 409 -19.91 9.69 9.49
CA ASN A 409 -20.09 8.69 8.44
C ASN A 409 -18.78 8.34 7.72
N ALA A 410 -17.92 9.33 7.49
CA ALA A 410 -16.60 9.11 6.91
C ALA A 410 -15.69 8.36 7.90
N HIS A 411 -15.66 8.75 9.18
CA HIS A 411 -14.88 8.07 10.21
C HIS A 411 -15.27 6.59 10.36
N ILE A 412 -16.56 6.29 10.47
CA ILE A 412 -17.07 4.92 10.62
C ILE A 412 -16.63 4.03 9.43
N ARG A 413 -16.76 4.55 8.21
CA ARG A 413 -16.40 3.80 6.99
C ARG A 413 -14.89 3.63 6.85
N PHE A 414 -14.11 4.65 7.21
CA PHE A 414 -12.66 4.57 7.30
C PHE A 414 -12.19 3.50 8.30
N GLU A 415 -12.70 3.53 9.54
CA GLU A 415 -12.34 2.54 10.56
C GLU A 415 -12.79 1.13 10.14
N THR A 416 -13.97 1.00 9.54
CA THR A 416 -14.46 -0.29 9.00
C THR A 416 -13.46 -0.87 7.99
N LEU A 417 -13.02 -0.07 7.01
CA LEU A 417 -12.05 -0.51 6.01
C LEU A 417 -10.71 -0.89 6.62
N MET A 418 -10.22 -0.13 7.59
CA MET A 418 -8.94 -0.45 8.23
C MET A 418 -9.01 -1.71 9.07
N ARG A 419 -10.12 -1.94 9.78
CA ARG A 419 -10.36 -3.20 10.50
C ARG A 419 -10.46 -4.37 9.53
N LEU A 420 -11.20 -4.23 8.43
CA LEU A 420 -11.28 -5.26 7.39
C LEU A 420 -9.90 -5.56 6.81
N TRP A 421 -9.09 -4.53 6.54
CA TRP A 421 -7.71 -4.70 6.09
C TRP A 421 -6.88 -5.52 7.09
N CYS A 422 -6.92 -5.17 8.38
CA CYS A 422 -6.17 -5.90 9.44
C CYS A 422 -6.64 -7.35 9.58
N LEU A 423 -7.97 -7.57 9.64
CA LEU A 423 -8.57 -8.90 9.72
C LEU A 423 -8.17 -9.78 8.52
N ARG A 424 -7.92 -9.14 7.37
CA ARG A 424 -7.68 -9.82 6.10
C ARG A 424 -6.22 -10.06 5.80
N HIS A 425 -5.39 -9.04 5.95
CA HIS A 425 -3.99 -9.05 5.50
C HIS A 425 -3.00 -9.19 6.66
N GLY A 426 -3.48 -9.06 7.90
CA GLY A 426 -2.70 -9.21 9.11
C GLY A 426 -1.90 -7.96 9.46
N PHE A 427 -0.90 -8.15 10.32
CA PHE A 427 -0.09 -7.06 10.91
C PHE A 427 1.40 -7.17 10.58
N SER A 428 1.81 -8.28 9.96
CA SER A 428 3.22 -8.64 9.81
C SER A 428 3.87 -8.03 8.57
N SER A 429 3.09 -7.62 7.58
CA SER A 429 3.58 -6.97 6.37
C SER A 429 3.55 -5.46 6.54
N TYR A 430 4.72 -4.84 6.47
CA TYR A 430 4.81 -3.39 6.41
C TYR A 430 4.25 -2.86 5.09
N ASP A 431 3.41 -1.84 5.21
CA ASP A 431 2.92 -1.04 4.10
C ASP A 431 2.92 0.42 4.56
N ALA A 432 3.59 1.30 3.80
CA ALA A 432 3.79 2.70 4.19
C ALA A 432 2.46 3.47 4.25
N TRP A 433 1.53 3.16 3.36
CA TRP A 433 0.22 3.80 3.29
C TRP A 433 -0.69 3.32 4.41
N VAL A 434 -0.68 2.03 4.69
CA VAL A 434 -1.41 1.49 5.83
C VAL A 434 -0.86 2.05 7.14
N SER A 435 0.46 2.27 7.22
CA SER A 435 1.06 2.92 8.41
C SER A 435 0.53 4.34 8.61
N LEU A 436 0.37 5.13 7.54
CA LEU A 436 -0.29 6.44 7.60
C LEU A 436 -1.74 6.32 8.11
N PHE A 437 -2.52 5.41 7.54
CA PHE A 437 -3.93 5.23 7.91
C PHE A 437 -4.12 4.74 9.35
N LEU A 438 -3.32 3.75 9.77
CA LEU A 438 -3.37 3.25 11.14
C LEU A 438 -2.94 4.33 12.13
N THR A 439 -1.89 5.10 11.81
CA THR A 439 -1.46 6.24 12.64
C THR A 439 -2.57 7.26 12.81
N TYR A 440 -3.25 7.61 11.72
CA TYR A 440 -4.40 8.51 11.76
C TYR A 440 -5.54 7.95 12.62
N LEU A 441 -5.93 6.70 12.38
CA LEU A 441 -7.00 6.02 13.11
C LEU A 441 -6.70 5.92 14.62
N GLY A 442 -5.47 5.57 14.96
CA GLY A 442 -5.06 5.44 16.35
C GLY A 442 -5.02 6.79 17.08
N ASN A 443 -4.62 7.87 16.42
CA ASN A 443 -4.72 9.22 17.00
C ASN A 443 -6.17 9.61 17.28
N LEU A 444 -7.11 9.29 16.38
CA LEU A 444 -8.55 9.51 16.64
C LEU A 444 -9.02 8.72 17.87
N ALA A 445 -8.64 7.44 17.95
CA ALA A 445 -9.02 6.60 19.08
C ALA A 445 -8.38 7.04 20.41
N LEU A 446 -7.15 7.56 20.39
CA LEU A 446 -6.50 8.15 21.56
C LEU A 446 -7.22 9.40 22.04
N ASN A 447 -7.57 10.32 21.13
CA ASN A 447 -8.33 11.52 21.47
C ASN A 447 -9.68 11.16 22.13
N SER A 448 -10.41 10.18 21.58
CA SER A 448 -11.66 9.71 22.20
C SER A 448 -11.43 9.12 23.60
N LEU A 449 -10.33 8.39 23.82
CA LEU A 449 -9.99 7.85 25.13
C LEU A 449 -9.59 8.92 26.16
N GLU A 450 -9.02 10.05 25.71
CA GLU A 450 -8.69 11.20 26.55
C GLU A 450 -9.93 12.01 26.94
N GLU A 451 -10.87 12.19 26.01
CA GLU A 451 -12.17 12.81 26.26
C GLU A 451 -13.02 11.98 27.25
N ASP A 452 -12.88 10.64 27.20
CA ASP A 452 -13.51 9.64 28.07
C ASP A 452 -12.84 9.49 29.46
N GLY A 453 -12.20 10.54 29.99
CA GLY A 453 -11.37 10.52 31.21
C GLY A 453 -11.98 9.80 32.45
N PRO A 454 -11.19 9.50 33.49
CA PRO A 454 -11.64 8.73 34.67
C PRO A 454 -12.80 9.38 35.48
N GLU A 455 -13.12 10.65 35.23
CA GLU A 455 -14.11 11.44 35.98
C GLU A 455 -15.40 11.72 35.22
N THR A 456 -15.46 11.51 33.90
CA THR A 456 -16.70 11.63 33.12
C THR A 456 -17.41 10.28 33.16
N GLY A 457 -18.54 10.24 33.88
CA GLY A 457 -19.31 9.05 34.25
C GLY A 457 -19.07 7.80 33.37
N ASN A 458 -18.34 6.82 33.95
CA ASN A 458 -18.01 5.51 33.39
C ASN A 458 -18.61 5.23 32.00
N PRO A 459 -17.90 5.51 30.89
CA PRO A 459 -18.22 4.88 29.62
C PRO A 459 -18.30 3.37 29.86
N SER A 460 -19.30 2.71 29.25
CA SER A 460 -19.43 1.25 29.34
C SER A 460 -18.06 0.62 29.03
N SER A 461 -17.65 -0.40 29.79
CA SER A 461 -16.35 -1.07 29.58
C SER A 461 -16.12 -1.44 28.10
N SER A 462 -17.21 -1.74 27.38
CA SER A 462 -17.25 -1.99 25.94
C SER A 462 -16.80 -0.83 25.04
N THR A 463 -17.11 0.44 25.36
CA THR A 463 -16.68 1.61 24.56
C THR A 463 -15.18 1.83 24.71
N ARG A 464 -14.66 1.66 25.92
CA ARG A 464 -13.23 1.80 26.17
C ARG A 464 -12.42 0.65 25.55
N GLU A 465 -12.95 -0.57 25.61
CA GLU A 465 -12.38 -1.74 24.92
C GLU A 465 -12.41 -1.57 23.40
N PHE A 466 -13.46 -0.96 22.85
CA PHE A 466 -13.55 -0.60 21.45
C PHE A 466 -12.36 0.27 21.01
N HIS A 467 -12.17 1.44 21.63
CA HIS A 467 -11.06 2.32 21.26
C HIS A 467 -9.68 1.67 21.49
N ARG A 468 -9.52 0.87 22.55
CA ARG A 468 -8.28 0.09 22.77
C ARG A 468 -7.99 -0.91 21.66
N SER A 469 -9.02 -1.59 21.14
CA SER A 469 -8.87 -2.49 19.98
C SER A 469 -8.48 -1.75 18.70
N THR A 470 -8.84 -0.46 18.59
CA THR A 470 -8.48 0.44 17.47
C THR A 470 -7.07 0.99 17.58
N VAL A 471 -6.57 1.24 18.79
CA VAL A 471 -5.20 1.73 19.04
C VAL A 471 -4.17 0.62 18.82
N TRP A 472 -4.50 -0.64 19.10
CA TRP A 472 -3.54 -1.74 19.04
C TRP A 472 -2.82 -1.94 17.68
N PRO A 473 -3.50 -1.88 16.52
CA PRO A 473 -2.88 -2.06 15.21
C PRO A 473 -1.87 -0.98 14.86
N LEU A 474 -1.80 0.12 15.63
CA LEU A 474 -0.74 1.10 15.47
C LEU A 474 0.60 0.35 15.50
N PRO A 475 1.52 0.65 14.57
CA PRO A 475 2.92 0.37 14.80
C PRO A 475 3.34 1.23 15.98
N ASN A 476 3.06 0.75 17.19
CA ASN A 476 3.72 1.21 18.39
C ASN A 476 5.19 0.85 18.16
N ILE A 477 5.96 1.81 17.63
CA ILE A 477 7.27 2.02 18.21
C ILE A 477 6.96 2.23 19.68
N LYS A 478 7.15 1.19 20.49
CA LYS A 478 6.99 1.26 21.94
C LYS A 478 8.03 2.27 22.45
N ILE A 479 7.68 3.55 22.43
CA ILE A 479 8.51 4.63 22.98
C ILE A 479 8.08 4.97 24.41
N VAL A 480 6.93 4.48 24.89
CA VAL A 480 6.38 4.94 26.19
C VAL A 480 6.18 3.84 27.25
N ASP A 481 6.40 2.56 26.93
CA ASP A 481 6.52 1.54 27.99
C ASP A 481 7.99 1.48 28.46
N ASN A 482 8.29 2.18 29.55
CA ASN A 482 9.54 2.19 30.33
C ASN A 482 10.72 1.38 29.71
N PRO A 483 11.69 2.06 29.06
CA PRO A 483 12.77 1.44 28.27
C PRO A 483 13.72 0.51 29.04
N ASP A 484 13.66 0.47 30.38
CA ASP A 484 14.66 -0.25 31.19
C ASP A 484 14.31 -1.71 31.52
N SER A 485 13.07 -2.19 31.33
CA SER A 485 12.66 -3.46 31.97
C SER A 485 12.61 -4.71 31.07
N ALA A 486 12.09 -4.63 29.85
CA ALA A 486 11.77 -5.85 29.08
C ALA A 486 12.63 -6.07 27.83
N SER A 487 12.97 -5.00 27.10
CA SER A 487 13.73 -5.13 25.85
C SER A 487 15.23 -5.08 26.10
N LEU A 488 15.71 -4.18 26.96
CA LEU A 488 17.14 -4.03 27.26
C LEU A 488 17.73 -5.25 27.99
N ASN A 489 16.98 -5.87 28.91
CA ASN A 489 17.45 -7.06 29.65
C ASN A 489 17.57 -8.31 28.76
N ASN A 490 16.65 -8.49 27.81
CA ASN A 490 16.76 -9.56 26.81
C ASN A 490 17.89 -9.28 25.80
N LEU A 491 18.07 -8.01 25.40
CA LEU A 491 19.16 -7.59 24.51
C LEU A 491 20.55 -7.74 25.17
N LEU A 492 20.68 -7.39 26.45
CA LEU A 492 21.92 -7.54 27.22
C LEU A 492 22.23 -9.01 27.53
N LYS A 493 21.20 -9.85 27.64
CA LYS A 493 21.35 -11.30 27.79
C LYS A 493 21.83 -11.93 26.48
N GLU A 494 21.22 -11.59 25.34
CA GLU A 494 21.68 -12.05 24.02
C GLU A 494 23.09 -11.53 23.67
N LEU A 495 23.44 -10.29 24.04
CA LEU A 495 24.80 -9.76 23.86
C LEU A 495 25.83 -10.46 24.76
N ARG A 496 25.48 -10.86 25.98
CA ARG A 496 26.34 -11.69 26.85
C ARG A 496 26.51 -13.10 26.29
N ASP A 497 25.45 -13.69 25.76
CA ASP A 497 25.49 -15.05 25.21
C ASP A 497 26.30 -15.10 23.89
N LEU A 498 26.25 -14.02 23.08
CA LEU A 498 27.05 -13.85 21.86
C LEU A 498 28.55 -13.57 22.14
N THR A 499 28.86 -12.81 23.20
CA THR A 499 30.26 -12.56 23.59
C THR A 499 30.93 -13.78 24.24
N MET A 500 30.16 -14.62 24.93
CA MET A 500 30.66 -15.89 25.50
C MET A 500 30.93 -16.95 24.41
N THR A 501 30.15 -16.97 23.32
CA THR A 501 30.39 -17.88 22.19
C THR A 501 31.60 -17.48 21.34
N THR A 502 31.95 -16.19 21.27
CA THR A 502 33.17 -15.73 20.57
C THR A 502 34.45 -15.94 21.37
N GLN A 503 34.38 -16.03 22.70
CA GLN A 503 35.53 -16.38 23.56
C GLN A 503 35.82 -17.88 23.59
N GLN A 504 34.80 -18.74 23.53
CA GLN A 504 34.97 -20.21 23.45
C GLN A 504 35.44 -20.72 22.09
N ALA A 505 35.35 -19.91 21.03
CA ALA A 505 35.88 -20.23 19.70
C ALA A 505 37.36 -19.80 19.50
N ARG A 506 38.01 -19.22 20.52
CA ARG A 506 39.41 -18.76 20.49
C ARG A 506 40.30 -19.36 21.59
N THR A 507 39.84 -20.43 22.23
CA THR A 507 40.65 -21.36 23.04
C THR A 507 40.47 -22.75 22.46
#